data_AF-A0A4Q0VHY5-F1
#
_entry.id   AF-A0A4Q0VHY5-F1
#
_cell.length_a   1.000
_cell.length_b   1.000
_cell.length_c   1.000
_cell.angle_alpha   90.00
_cell.angle_beta   90.00
_cell.angle_gamma   90.00
#
_symmetry.space_group_name_H-M   'P 1'
#
loop_
_entity.id
_entity.type
_entity.pdbx_description
1 polymer ?
#
loop_
_entity_poly.entity_id
_entity_poly.type
_entity_poly.pdbx_seq_one_letter_code
_entity_poly.pdbx_strand_id
1 'polypeptide(L)'
;MPLVLLEMTTSAKLAIAIGLIVFIILLFKLIVGFIKFCFRHPFIFILLLLCGGLGLAFNVLLGGVIILAVLVGGVAFWVLDGFDGLN
;
A
#
# COMPACT_ATOMS: atom_id res chain seq x y z
N MET A 1 32.42 9.36 0.25
CA MET A 1 31.23 9.99 0.85
C MET A 1 30.50 8.96 1.73
N PRO A 2 31.13 8.44 2.79
CA PRO A 2 30.54 7.35 3.57
C PRO A 2 29.69 7.92 4.72
N LEU A 3 28.71 7.14 5.23
CA LEU A 3 27.93 7.37 6.46
C LEU A 3 26.57 8.10 6.37
N VAL A 4 25.89 8.09 5.22
CA VAL A 4 24.42 8.29 5.16
C VAL A 4 23.68 6.94 5.10
N LEU A 5 24.28 5.90 5.70
CA LEU A 5 23.53 4.80 6.31
C LEU A 5 23.36 5.21 7.79
N LEU A 6 22.73 6.35 8.03
CA LEU A 6 21.34 6.37 8.47
C LEU A 6 21.21 5.51 9.72
N GLU A 7 21.59 6.10 10.85
CA GLU A 7 21.15 5.71 12.17
C GLU A 7 19.62 5.80 12.15
N MET A 8 18.97 4.75 11.65
CA MET A 8 17.52 4.68 11.60
C MET A 8 17.03 4.72 13.04
N THR A 9 16.40 5.82 13.41
CA THR A 9 15.74 5.96 14.70
C THR A 9 14.74 4.81 14.85
N THR A 10 14.58 4.33 16.08
CA THR A 10 13.65 3.23 16.39
C THR A 10 12.23 3.56 15.91
N SER A 11 11.85 4.83 15.95
CA SER A 11 10.60 5.40 15.42
C SER A 11 10.47 5.27 13.90
N ALA A 12 11.52 5.54 13.11
CA ALA A 12 11.51 5.31 11.67
C ALA A 12 11.33 3.82 11.32
N LYS A 13 12.02 2.95 12.06
CA LYS A 13 11.93 1.49 11.86
C LYS A 13 10.52 0.96 12.16
N LEU A 14 9.87 1.48 13.20
CA LEU A 14 8.49 1.17 13.57
C LEU A 14 7.48 1.68 12.53
N ALA A 15 7.61 2.93 12.08
CA ALA A 15 6.73 3.49 11.06
C ALA A 15 6.79 2.71 9.74
N ILE A 16 8.00 2.31 9.30
CA ILE A 16 8.19 1.48 8.11
C ILE A 16 7.52 0.11 8.30
N ALA A 17 7.70 -0.52 9.47
CA ALA A 17 7.08 -1.81 9.76
C ALA A 17 5.55 -1.74 9.72
N ILE A 18 4.96 -0.70 10.34
CA ILE A 18 3.51 -0.48 10.35
C ILE A 18 3.00 -0.24 8.92
N GLY A 19 3.66 0.64 8.15
CA GLY A 19 3.31 0.91 6.77
C GLY A 19 3.35 -0.34 5.89
N LEU A 20 4.38 -1.18 6.06
CA LEU A 20 4.52 -2.45 5.32
C LEU A 20 3.40 -3.44 5.66
N ILE A 21 3.06 -3.58 6.95
CA ILE A 21 1.98 -4.48 7.41
C ILE A 21 0.65 -4.02 6.82
N VAL A 22 0.34 -2.73 6.90
CA VAL A 22 -0.89 -2.15 6.34
C VAL A 22 -0.93 -2.35 4.83
N PHE A 23 0.18 -2.12 4.14
CA PHE A 23 0.30 -2.36 2.70
C PHE A 23 -0.02 -3.80 2.32
N ILE A 24 0.60 -4.78 3.01
CA ILE A 24 0.38 -6.21 2.74
C ILE A 24 -1.10 -6.58 2.96
N ILE A 25 -1.72 -6.11 4.04
CA ILE A 25 -3.13 -6.38 4.35
C ILE A 25 -4.05 -5.79 3.26
N LEU A 26 -3.83 -4.53 2.88
CA LEU A 26 -4.62 -3.87 1.83
C LEU A 26 -4.43 -4.54 0.47
N LEU A 27 -3.21 -4.97 0.16
CA LEU A 27 -2.87 -5.65 -1.09
C LEU A 27 -3.56 -7.02 -1.18
N PHE A 28 -3.53 -7.81 -0.11
CA PHE A 28 -4.29 -9.07 -0.05
C PHE A 28 -5.78 -8.85 -0.22
N LYS A 29 -6.34 -7.85 0.47
CA LYS A 29 -7.76 -7.50 0.37
C LYS A 29 -8.13 -7.06 -1.05
N LEU A 30 -7.22 -6.35 -1.73
CA LEU A 30 -7.37 -5.95 -3.12
C LEU A 30 -7.36 -7.15 -4.07
N ILE A 31 -6.36 -8.02 -3.98
CA ILE A 31 -6.26 -9.22 -4.83
C ILE A 31 -7.50 -10.10 -4.67
N VAL A 32 -7.88 -10.41 -3.43
CA VAL A 32 -9.05 -11.25 -3.16
C VAL A 32 -10.34 -10.59 -3.66
N GLY A 33 -10.48 -9.28 -3.48
CA GLY A 33 -11.62 -8.51 -3.99
C GLY A 33 -11.67 -8.50 -5.52
N PHE A 34 -10.52 -8.32 -6.17
CA PHE A 34 -10.39 -8.30 -7.61
C PHE A 34 -10.71 -9.67 -8.22
N ILE A 35 -10.18 -10.75 -7.64
CA ILE A 35 -10.51 -12.12 -8.06
C ILE A 35 -12.02 -12.37 -7.90
N LYS A 36 -12.61 -12.02 -6.75
CA LYS A 36 -14.06 -12.15 -6.54
C LYS A 36 -14.87 -11.35 -7.56
N PHE A 37 -14.41 -10.15 -7.92
CA PHE A 37 -15.06 -9.32 -8.94
C PHE A 37 -14.99 -9.99 -10.33
N CYS A 38 -13.83 -10.53 -10.71
CA CYS A 38 -13.66 -11.28 -11.95
C CYS A 38 -14.61 -12.48 -12.04
N PHE A 39 -14.79 -13.23 -10.94
CA PHE A 39 -15.73 -14.37 -10.89
C PHE A 39 -17.20 -13.94 -10.84
N ARG A 40 -17.52 -12.77 -10.25
CA ARG A 40 -18.89 -12.26 -10.13
C ARG A 40 -19.44 -11.78 -11.49
N HIS A 41 -18.59 -11.21 -12.35
CA HIS A 41 -18.99 -10.62 -13.62
C HIS A 41 -18.20 -11.19 -14.81
N PRO A 42 -18.47 -12.45 -15.21
CA PRO A 42 -17.70 -13.13 -16.26
C PRO A 42 -17.75 -12.42 -17.62
N PHE A 43 -18.84 -11.74 -17.96
CA PHE A 43 -18.96 -10.95 -19.20
C PHE A 43 -18.05 -9.71 -19.21
N ILE A 44 -17.99 -8.98 -18.11
CA ILE A 44 -17.15 -7.77 -17.98
C ILE A 44 -15.68 -8.19 -17.94
N PHE A 45 -15.37 -9.32 -17.30
CA PHE A 45 -14.05 -9.93 -17.29
C PHE A 45 -13.58 -10.21 -18.73
N ILE A 46 -14.38 -10.90 -19.55
CA ILE A 46 -14.03 -11.20 -20.94
C ILE A 46 -13.82 -9.93 -21.78
N LEU A 47 -14.68 -8.91 -21.62
CA LEU A 47 -14.55 -7.64 -22.33
C LEU A 47 -13.27 -6.88 -21.92
N LEU A 48 -12.98 -6.83 -20.62
CA LEU A 48 -11.74 -6.24 -20.08
C LEU A 48 -10.50 -7.07 -20.44
N LEU A 49 -10.64 -8.38 -20.63
CA LEU A 49 -9.56 -9.26 -21.06
C LEU A 49 -9.23 -9.02 -22.54
N LEU A 50 -10.27 -8.90 -23.38
CA LEU A 50 -10.15 -8.65 -24.81
C LEU A 50 -9.60 -7.23 -25.12
N CYS A 51 -9.99 -6.25 -24.30
CA CYS A 51 -9.55 -4.86 -24.41
C CYS A 51 -8.30 -4.56 -23.56
N GLY A 52 -7.76 -5.53 -22.82
CA GLY A 52 -6.62 -5.35 -21.91
C GLY A 52 -6.89 -4.47 -20.68
N GLY A 53 -8.11 -3.98 -20.48
CA GLY A 53 -8.49 -3.09 -19.39
C GLY A 53 -8.40 -3.70 -17.98
N LEU A 54 -8.28 -5.03 -17.90
CA LEU A 54 -8.17 -5.75 -16.62
C LEU A 54 -6.90 -5.37 -15.85
N GLY A 55 -5.77 -5.28 -16.55
CA GLY A 55 -4.51 -4.81 -15.95
C GLY A 55 -4.56 -3.33 -15.57
N LEU A 56 -5.27 -2.52 -16.34
CA LEU A 56 -5.44 -1.09 -16.12
C LEU A 56 -6.27 -0.83 -14.85
N ALA A 57 -7.41 -1.52 -14.70
CA ALA A 57 -8.25 -1.44 -13.50
C ALA A 57 -7.48 -1.91 -12.25
N PHE A 58 -6.74 -3.01 -12.34
CA PHE A 58 -5.91 -3.50 -11.25
C PHE A 58 -4.82 -2.49 -10.87
N ASN A 59 -4.14 -1.88 -11.85
CA ASN A 59 -3.08 -0.91 -11.59
C ASN A 59 -3.61 0.38 -10.94
N VAL A 60 -4.78 0.87 -11.36
CA VAL A 60 -5.44 2.02 -10.71
C VAL A 60 -5.79 1.71 -9.26
N LEU A 61 -6.38 0.53 -9.01
CA LEU A 61 -6.72 0.07 -7.67
C LEU A 61 -5.48 -0.12 -6.79
N LEU A 62 -4.41 -0.69 -7.35
CA LEU A 62 -3.14 -0.90 -6.67
C LEU A 62 -2.45 0.42 -6.36
N GLY A 63 -2.50 1.39 -7.27
CA GLY A 63 -2.07 2.78 -7.02
C GLY A 63 -2.79 3.41 -5.84
N GLY A 64 -4.12 3.23 -5.75
CA GLY A 64 -4.91 3.67 -4.60
C GLY A 64 -4.47 3.04 -3.27
N VAL A 65 -4.16 1.74 -3.28
CA VAL A 65 -3.62 1.03 -2.10
C VAL A 65 -2.25 1.54 -1.70
N ILE A 66 -1.35 1.80 -2.66
CA ILE A 66 -0.03 2.37 -2.40
C ILE A 66 -0.18 3.75 -1.74
N ILE A 67 -1.02 4.63 -2.31
CA ILE A 67 -1.24 5.98 -1.77
C ILE A 67 -1.77 5.90 -0.33
N LEU A 68 -2.74 5.02 -0.06
CA LEU A 68 -3.26 4.82 1.30
C LEU A 68 -2.18 4.31 2.25
N ALA A 69 -1.34 3.36 1.82
CA ALA A 69 -0.25 2.84 2.64
C ALA A 69 0.79 3.92 2.97
N VAL A 70 1.14 4.77 2.00
CA VAL A 70 2.05 5.90 2.21
C VAL A 70 1.41 6.93 3.14
N LEU A 71 0.12 7.23 2.99
CA LEU A 71 -0.59 8.14 3.90
C LEU A 71 -0.55 7.61 5.34
N VAL A 72 -0.89 6.33 5.54
CA VAL A 72 -0.92 5.73 6.87
C VAL A 72 0.48 5.63 7.48
N GLY A 73 1.48 5.23 6.69
CA GLY A 73 2.88 5.17 7.14
C GLY A 73 3.46 6.55 7.46
N GLY A 74 3.15 7.56 6.65
CA GLY A 74 3.57 8.94 6.87
C GLY A 74 2.90 9.57 8.09
N VAL A 75 1.60 9.33 8.29
CA VAL A 75 0.89 9.76 9.50
C VAL A 75 1.44 9.06 10.75
N ALA A 76 1.73 7.76 10.68
CA ALA A 76 2.34 7.03 11.79
C ALA A 76 3.72 7.58 12.14
N PHE A 77 4.54 7.90 11.15
CA PHE A 77 5.85 8.54 11.36
C PHE A 77 5.70 9.90 12.03
N TRP A 78 4.80 10.76 11.52
CA TRP A 78 4.57 12.10 12.08
C TRP A 78 4.10 12.06 13.54
N VAL A 79 3.22 11.11 13.87
CA VAL A 79 2.78 10.90 15.26
C VAL A 79 3.96 10.45 16.13
N LEU A 80 4.73 9.44 15.69
CA LEU A 80 5.85 8.92 16.47
C LEU A 80 6.97 9.95 16.68
N ASP A 81 7.27 10.78 15.67
CA ASP A 81 8.22 11.89 15.76
C ASP A 81 7.76 12.97 16.75
N GLY A 82 6.46 13.28 16.77
CA GLY A 82 5.87 14.19 17.75
C GLY A 82 5.92 13.69 19.20
N PHE A 83 5.99 12.37 19.43
CA PHE A 83 6.17 11.78 20.76
C PHE A 83 7.65 11.73 21.20
N ASP A 84 8.58 11.52 20.26
CA ASP A 84 10.04 11.61 20.53
C ASP A 84 10.44 13.06 20.86
N GLY A 85 9.85 14.06 20.22
CA GLY A 85 10.15 15.48 20.48
C GLY A 85 9.53 16.09 21.75
N LEU A 86 8.67 15.36 22.47
CA LEU A 86 8.01 15.80 23.71
C LEU A 86 8.70 15.26 24.99
N ASN A 87 9.62 14.29 24.86
CA ASN A 87 10.47 13.78 25.95
C ASN A 87 11.86 14.40 25.92
#